data_AF-A0A3C1UK31-F1
#
_entry.id   AF-A0A3C1UK31-F1
#
_cell.length_a   1.000
_cell.length_b   1.000
_cell.length_c   1.000
_cell.angle_alpha   90.00
_cell.angle_beta   90.00
_cell.angle_gamma   90.00
#
_symmetry.space_group_name_H-M   'P 1'
#
loop_
_entity.id
_entity.type
_entity.pdbx_description
1 polymer ?
#
loop_
_entity_poly.entity_id
_entity_poly.type
_entity_poly.pdbx_seq_one_letter_code
_entity_poly.pdbx_strand_id
1 'polypeptide(L)'
;NEENARAKLLETKPKTVFNQVGRAYGILINAHIISSKEAKNLLSLVRLGVDLGYFPDVDAAVIDELFIVTEPAHIQYREAKAKSPEERDIMRSNLLRERLSNIPRPVMTAPDIPEKTCDPKEDDVNDQEE
;
A
#
# COMPACT_ATOMS: atom_id res chain seq x y z
N ASN A 1 -14.38 -21.28 -12.32
CA ASN A 1 -12.94 -20.99 -12.51
C ASN A 1 -12.63 -19.62 -11.97
N GLU A 2 -11.66 -19.55 -11.07
CA GLU A 2 -11.27 -18.35 -10.31
C GLU A 2 -10.74 -17.23 -11.21
N GLU A 3 -10.11 -17.58 -12.33
CA GLU A 3 -9.65 -16.65 -13.37
C GLU A 3 -10.82 -15.87 -14.02
N ASN A 4 -11.95 -16.53 -14.29
CA ASN A 4 -13.14 -15.85 -14.84
C ASN A 4 -13.82 -14.93 -13.81
N ALA A 5 -13.71 -15.22 -12.51
CA ALA A 5 -14.21 -14.34 -11.46
C ALA A 5 -13.33 -13.08 -11.32
N ARG A 6 -12.01 -13.23 -11.44
CA ARG A 6 -11.04 -12.12 -11.46
C ARG A 6 -11.25 -11.20 -12.68
N ALA A 7 -11.39 -11.78 -13.88
CA ALA A 7 -11.65 -11.03 -15.11
C ALA A 7 -12.95 -10.22 -15.02
N LYS A 8 -14.03 -10.84 -14.50
CA LYS A 8 -15.35 -10.18 -14.38
C LYS A 8 -15.36 -9.04 -13.35
N LEU A 9 -14.55 -9.13 -12.29
CA LEU A 9 -14.37 -8.03 -11.32
C LEU A 9 -13.69 -6.81 -11.94
N LEU A 10 -12.66 -7.03 -12.77
CA LEU A 10 -11.98 -5.97 -13.53
C LEU A 10 -12.89 -5.33 -14.58
N GLU A 11 -13.72 -6.14 -15.25
CA GLU A 11 -14.64 -5.67 -16.29
C GLU A 11 -15.77 -4.78 -15.76
N THR A 12 -16.18 -4.97 -14.50
CA THR A 12 -17.43 -4.34 -14.03
C THR A 12 -17.22 -3.00 -13.33
N LYS A 13 -16.12 -2.77 -12.56
CA LYS A 13 -15.89 -1.53 -11.78
C LYS A 13 -14.41 -1.23 -11.45
N PRO A 14 -13.55 -0.88 -12.43
CA PRO A 14 -12.12 -0.56 -12.18
C PRO A 14 -11.92 0.55 -11.16
N LYS A 15 -12.76 1.60 -11.18
CA LYS A 15 -12.74 2.70 -10.20
C LYS A 15 -12.96 2.23 -8.76
N THR A 16 -13.75 1.18 -8.54
CA THR A 16 -13.97 0.62 -7.20
C THR A 16 -12.71 -0.07 -6.69
N VAL A 17 -12.05 -0.85 -7.55
CA VAL A 17 -10.78 -1.51 -7.21
C VAL A 17 -9.71 -0.46 -6.92
N PHE A 18 -9.59 0.57 -7.77
CA PHE A 18 -8.64 1.67 -7.55
C PHE A 18 -8.85 2.35 -6.20
N ASN A 19 -10.11 2.68 -5.88
CA ASN A 19 -10.44 3.28 -4.60
C ASN A 19 -10.10 2.35 -3.42
N GLN A 20 -10.37 1.04 -3.54
CA GLN A 20 -10.07 0.09 -2.47
C GLN A 20 -8.56 -0.09 -2.25
N VAL A 21 -7.80 -0.32 -3.32
CA VAL A 21 -6.34 -0.48 -3.26
C VAL A 21 -5.67 0.81 -2.80
N GLY A 22 -6.10 1.97 -3.32
CA GLY A 22 -5.51 3.26 -2.99
C GLY A 22 -5.75 3.66 -1.54
N ARG A 23 -6.96 3.41 -1.03
CA ARG A 23 -7.27 3.61 0.40
C ARG A 23 -6.49 2.65 1.28
N ALA A 24 -6.39 1.37 0.89
CA ALA A 24 -5.63 0.40 1.67
C ALA A 24 -4.16 0.80 1.80
N TYR A 25 -3.54 1.14 0.68
CA TYR A 25 -2.17 1.65 0.64
C TYR A 25 -2.02 2.92 1.50
N GLY A 26 -2.89 3.91 1.31
CA GLY A 26 -2.85 5.18 2.04
C GLY A 26 -3.01 5.02 3.56
N ILE A 27 -3.85 4.09 4.01
CA ILE A 27 -4.00 3.79 5.44
C ILE A 27 -2.72 3.12 5.96
N LEU A 28 -2.20 2.12 5.28
CA LEU A 28 -1.03 1.36 5.75
C LEU A 28 0.23 2.24 5.92
N ILE A 29 0.44 3.24 5.06
CA ILE A 29 1.61 4.14 5.13
C ILE A 29 1.44 5.29 6.15
N ASN A 30 0.21 5.58 6.61
CA ASN A 30 -0.06 6.73 7.50
C ASN A 30 -0.63 6.33 8.87
N ALA A 31 -1.15 5.12 9.04
CA ALA A 31 -1.77 4.70 10.29
C ALA A 31 -0.75 4.67 11.43
N HIS A 32 -1.14 5.17 12.61
CA HIS A 32 -0.33 5.11 13.83
C HIS A 32 -0.77 4.00 14.79
N ILE A 33 -1.96 3.44 14.60
CA ILE A 33 -2.47 2.29 15.35
C ILE A 33 -3.20 1.41 14.33
N ILE A 34 -2.89 0.12 14.29
CA ILE A 34 -3.58 -0.81 13.39
C ILE A 34 -3.67 -2.21 14.00
N SER A 35 -4.89 -2.73 14.03
CA SER A 35 -5.13 -4.09 14.54
C SER A 35 -4.61 -5.15 13.57
N SER A 36 -4.35 -6.36 14.07
CA SER A 36 -3.91 -7.48 13.21
C SER A 36 -4.95 -7.81 12.12
N LYS A 37 -6.24 -7.78 12.45
CA LYS A 37 -7.32 -8.04 11.49
C LYS A 37 -7.37 -6.97 10.39
N GLU A 38 -7.26 -5.71 10.79
CA GLU A 38 -7.27 -4.59 9.85
C GLU A 38 -6.04 -4.62 8.93
N ALA A 39 -4.85 -4.83 9.49
CA ALA A 39 -3.62 -4.96 8.72
C ALA A 39 -3.71 -6.05 7.65
N LYS A 40 -4.18 -7.26 8.00
CA LYS A 40 -4.37 -8.35 7.03
C LYS A 40 -5.35 -7.97 5.92
N ASN A 41 -6.48 -7.37 6.27
CA ASN A 41 -7.48 -6.98 5.29
C ASN A 41 -6.93 -5.96 4.28
N LEU A 42 -6.19 -4.96 4.76
CA LEU A 42 -5.60 -3.94 3.90
C LEU A 42 -4.41 -4.48 3.08
N LEU A 43 -3.56 -5.32 3.68
CA LEU A 43 -2.48 -6.01 2.96
C LEU A 43 -3.02 -6.90 1.84
N SER A 44 -4.16 -7.56 2.04
CA SER A 44 -4.81 -8.36 0.98
C SER A 44 -5.25 -7.51 -0.20
N LEU A 45 -5.73 -6.29 0.05
CA LEU A 45 -6.10 -5.34 -1.02
C LEU A 45 -4.86 -4.81 -1.76
N VAL A 46 -3.79 -4.50 -1.03
CA VAL A 46 -2.51 -4.10 -1.65
C VAL A 46 -1.94 -5.25 -2.48
N ARG A 47 -1.98 -6.48 -1.96
CA ARG A 47 -1.52 -7.67 -2.68
C ARG A 47 -2.31 -7.89 -3.97
N LEU A 48 -3.63 -7.73 -3.92
CA LEU A 48 -4.45 -7.73 -5.13
C LEU A 48 -3.98 -6.65 -6.11
N GLY A 49 -3.68 -5.43 -5.63
CA GLY A 49 -3.13 -4.38 -6.48
C GLY A 49 -1.80 -4.75 -7.15
N VAL A 50 -0.91 -5.47 -6.45
CA VAL A 50 0.34 -6.01 -7.01
C VAL A 50 0.04 -7.07 -8.08
N ASP A 51 -0.85 -8.02 -7.79
CA ASP A 51 -1.26 -9.06 -8.76
C ASP A 51 -1.92 -8.45 -10.03
N LEU A 52 -2.53 -7.27 -9.89
CA LEU A 52 -3.13 -6.51 -10.99
C LEU A 52 -2.12 -5.60 -11.73
N GLY A 53 -0.87 -5.54 -11.29
CA GLY A 53 0.18 -4.74 -11.91
C GLY A 53 0.14 -3.24 -11.57
N TYR A 54 -0.60 -2.83 -10.54
CA TYR A 54 -0.65 -1.40 -10.12
C TYR A 54 0.60 -0.94 -9.36
N PHE A 55 1.53 -1.86 -9.06
CA PHE A 55 2.79 -1.57 -8.41
C PHE A 55 3.93 -2.13 -9.27
N PRO A 56 4.37 -1.41 -10.32
CA PRO A 56 5.27 -1.94 -11.35
C PRO A 56 6.64 -2.39 -10.81
N ASP A 57 7.09 -1.84 -9.68
CA ASP A 57 8.41 -2.09 -9.09
C ASP A 57 8.36 -2.84 -7.75
N VAL A 58 7.21 -3.44 -7.40
CA VAL A 58 7.05 -4.14 -6.13
C VAL A 58 6.95 -5.64 -6.37
N ASP A 59 7.90 -6.39 -5.82
CA ASP A 59 7.78 -7.83 -5.74
C ASP A 59 6.67 -8.20 -4.75
N ALA A 60 5.76 -9.04 -5.23
CA ALA A 60 4.77 -9.77 -4.45
C ALA A 60 5.34 -10.32 -3.12
N ALA A 61 6.56 -10.85 -3.14
CA ALA A 61 7.25 -11.39 -1.97
C ALA A 61 7.40 -10.37 -0.82
N VAL A 62 7.53 -9.07 -1.13
CA VAL A 62 7.60 -8.01 -0.11
C VAL A 62 6.30 -7.93 0.67
N ILE A 63 5.16 -8.00 -0.01
CA ILE A 63 3.85 -7.97 0.64
C ILE A 63 3.60 -9.27 1.42
N ASP A 64 4.05 -10.42 0.90
CA ASP A 64 3.95 -11.70 1.60
C ASP A 64 4.77 -11.72 2.90
N GLU A 65 5.97 -11.13 2.89
CA GLU A 65 6.76 -10.95 4.11
C GLU A 65 5.99 -10.10 5.13
N LEU A 66 5.32 -9.01 4.69
CA LEU A 66 4.52 -8.15 5.56
C LEU A 66 3.38 -8.91 6.26
N PHE A 67 2.75 -9.88 5.60
CA PHE A 67 1.77 -10.73 6.27
C PHE A 67 2.38 -11.47 7.46
N ILE A 68 3.57 -12.04 7.30
CA ILE A 68 4.24 -12.81 8.34
C ILE A 68 4.71 -11.91 9.49
N VAL A 69 5.40 -10.81 9.17
CA VAL A 69 6.04 -9.99 10.21
C VAL A 69 5.05 -9.14 11.01
N THR A 70 3.83 -8.94 10.49
CA THR A 70 2.76 -8.22 11.19
C THR A 70 1.86 -9.11 12.03
N GLU A 71 2.04 -10.45 11.98
CA GLU A 71 1.31 -11.37 12.84
C GLU A 71 1.58 -11.11 14.32
N PRO A 72 0.59 -11.33 15.21
CA PRO A 72 0.75 -11.12 16.65
C PRO A 72 1.94 -11.88 17.24
N ALA A 73 2.17 -13.12 16.79
CA ALA A 73 3.27 -13.96 17.26
C ALA A 73 4.64 -13.37 16.90
N HIS A 74 4.77 -12.80 15.69
CA HIS A 74 6.04 -12.24 15.24
C HIS A 74 6.33 -10.90 15.94
N ILE A 75 5.32 -10.04 16.07
CA ILE A 75 5.45 -8.78 16.83
C ILE A 75 5.79 -9.07 18.30
N GLN A 76 5.16 -10.08 18.89
CA GLN A 76 5.44 -10.46 20.27
C GLN A 76 6.83 -11.09 20.43
N TYR A 77 7.32 -11.86 19.46
CA TYR A 77 8.66 -12.45 19.52
C TYR A 77 9.78 -11.40 19.40
N ARG A 78 9.56 -10.35 18.60
CA ARG A 78 10.53 -9.25 18.44
C ARG A 78 10.81 -8.49 19.73
N GLU A 79 9.90 -8.57 20.70
CA GLU A 79 10.04 -7.92 22.00
C GLU A 79 10.19 -8.97 23.09
N ALA A 80 11.27 -8.93 23.86
CA ALA A 80 11.54 -9.87 24.95
C ALA A 80 10.55 -9.76 26.14
N LYS A 81 9.48 -8.95 26.03
CA LYS A 81 8.52 -8.65 27.10
C LYS A 81 7.08 -8.77 26.60
N ALA A 82 6.19 -9.19 27.49
CA ALA A 82 4.75 -9.17 27.24
C ALA A 82 4.26 -7.73 27.03
N LYS A 83 3.50 -7.51 25.96
CA LYS A 83 2.97 -6.20 25.55
C LYS A 83 1.45 -6.22 25.56
N SER A 84 0.84 -5.08 25.85
CA SER A 84 -0.61 -4.94 25.75
C SER A 84 -1.08 -5.07 24.29
N PRO A 85 -2.36 -5.39 24.04
CA PRO A 85 -2.92 -5.36 22.69
C PRO A 85 -2.68 -4.03 21.95
N GLU A 86 -2.85 -2.90 22.64
CA GLU A 86 -2.68 -1.56 22.07
C GLU A 86 -1.21 -1.28 21.68
N GLU A 87 -0.25 -1.64 22.55
CA GLU A 87 1.16 -1.49 22.23
C GLU A 87 1.55 -2.34 21.01
N ARG A 88 1.00 -3.55 20.88
CA ARG A 88 1.23 -4.40 19.69
C ARG A 88 0.67 -3.77 18.43
N ASP A 89 -0.46 -3.09 18.50
CA ASP A 89 -1.09 -2.40 17.37
C ASP A 89 -0.31 -1.15 16.93
N ILE A 90 0.32 -0.43 17.88
CA ILE A 90 1.26 0.67 17.61
C ILE A 90 2.56 0.14 16.99
N MET A 91 3.10 -0.98 17.48
CA MET A 91 4.31 -1.55 16.90
C MET A 91 4.06 -2.06 15.48
N ARG A 92 2.89 -2.66 15.23
CA ARG A 92 2.49 -3.10 13.90
C ARG A 92 2.44 -1.95 12.90
N SER A 93 1.81 -0.85 13.29
CA SER A 93 1.68 0.33 12.42
C SER A 93 3.05 0.92 12.11
N ASN A 94 3.94 1.03 13.11
CA ASN A 94 5.31 1.50 12.90
C ASN A 94 6.09 0.61 11.92
N LEU A 95 6.01 -0.71 12.08
CA LEU A 95 6.67 -1.65 11.17
C LEU A 95 6.13 -1.54 9.73
N LEU A 96 4.82 -1.44 9.58
CA LEU A 96 4.18 -1.27 8.27
C LEU A 96 4.63 0.02 7.60
N ARG A 97 4.66 1.14 8.33
CA ARG A 97 5.12 2.43 7.81
C ARG A 97 6.59 2.40 7.40
N GLU A 98 7.44 1.81 8.21
CA GLU A 98 8.87 1.67 7.92
C GLU A 98 9.07 0.85 6.63
N ARG A 99 8.47 -0.33 6.53
CA ARG A 99 8.67 -1.22 5.37
C ARG A 99 8.03 -0.68 4.09
N LEU A 100 6.84 -0.07 4.20
CA LEU A 100 6.11 0.47 3.04
C LEU A 100 6.64 1.85 2.61
N SER A 101 7.48 2.51 3.40
CA SER A 101 8.11 3.79 2.99
C SER A 101 8.96 3.67 1.73
N ASN A 102 9.49 2.47 1.46
CA ASN A 102 10.30 2.17 0.28
C ASN A 102 9.46 1.73 -0.93
N ILE A 103 8.14 1.56 -0.77
CA ILE A 103 7.26 1.14 -1.85
C ILE A 103 6.75 2.37 -2.60
N PRO A 104 6.87 2.44 -3.93
CA PRO A 104 6.31 3.54 -4.70
C PRO A 104 4.78 3.55 -4.63
N ARG A 105 4.20 4.73 -4.83
CA ARG A 105 2.74 4.87 -4.88
C ARG A 105 2.19 4.02 -6.04
N PRO A 106 1.01 3.39 -5.87
CA PRO A 106 0.41 2.62 -6.94
C PRO A 106 0.07 3.50 -8.14
N VAL A 107 0.44 3.03 -9.33
CA VAL A 107 0.10 3.65 -10.61
C VAL A 107 -1.18 3.00 -11.12
N MET A 108 -2.30 3.70 -10.92
CA MET A 108 -3.64 3.23 -11.30
C MET A 108 -4.12 3.96 -12.54
N THR A 109 -3.38 3.81 -13.64
CA THR A 109 -3.80 4.34 -14.93
C THR A 109 -4.96 3.50 -15.46
N ALA A 110 -6.13 4.11 -15.58
CA ALA A 110 -7.15 3.59 -16.49
C ALA A 110 -6.59 3.65 -17.93
N PRO A 111 -6.99 2.75 -18.85
CA PRO A 111 -6.49 2.76 -20.22
C PRO A 111 -6.64 4.07 -21.03
N ASP A 112 -7.31 5.12 -20.53
CA ASP A 112 -7.59 6.35 -21.30
C ASP A 112 -7.69 7.63 -20.44
N ILE A 113 -6.77 7.84 -19.48
CA ILE A 113 -6.61 9.19 -18.90
C ILE A 113 -5.14 9.56 -19.07
N PRO A 114 -4.79 10.50 -19.98
CA PRO A 114 -3.42 10.95 -20.09
C PRO A 114 -3.01 11.52 -18.74
N GLU A 115 -2.03 10.89 -18.10
CA GLU A 115 -1.40 11.40 -16.90
C GLU A 115 -0.92 12.81 -17.21
N LYS A 116 -1.52 13.81 -16.57
CA LYS A 116 -0.87 15.08 -16.43
C LYS A 116 0.24 14.84 -15.42
N THR A 117 1.44 14.54 -15.93
CA THR A 117 2.66 14.53 -15.15
C THR A 117 2.68 15.86 -14.38
N CYS A 118 2.57 15.79 -13.05
CA CYS A 118 3.00 16.88 -12.20
C CYS A 118 4.52 16.82 -12.22
N ASP A 119 5.12 17.23 -13.34
CA ASP A 119 6.52 17.56 -13.35
C ASP A 119 6.71 18.73 -12.37
N PRO A 120 7.69 18.66 -11.45
CA PRO A 120 8.08 19.85 -10.73
C PRO A 120 8.51 20.86 -11.79
N LYS A 121 7.84 22.02 -11.83
CA LYS A 121 8.21 23.11 -12.70
C LYS A 121 9.70 23.41 -12.49
N GLU A 122 10.50 23.11 -13.51
CA GLU A 122 11.63 23.94 -13.88
C GLU A 122 11.04 25.33 -14.19
N ASP A 123 10.95 26.20 -13.18
CA ASP A 123 10.91 27.63 -13.44
C ASP A 123 12.38 28.08 -13.33
N ASP A 124 12.98 28.08 -14.51
CA ASP A 124 14.26 28.65 -14.85
C ASP A 124 14.45 30.04 -14.22
N VAL A 125 15.70 30.24 -13.82
CA VAL A 125 16.38 31.53 -13.76
C VAL A 125 15.97 32.41 -14.95
N ASN A 126 15.45 33.60 -14.67
CA ASN A 126 15.76 34.75 -15.53
C ASN A 126 15.82 36.04 -14.70
N ASP A 127 17.06 36.49 -14.50
CA ASP A 127 17.38 37.91 -14.32
C ASP A 127 16.78 38.71 -15.47
N GLN A 128 16.13 39.85 -15.20
CA GLN A 128 16.36 41.15 -15.85
C GLN A 128 15.22 42.15 -15.56
N GLU A 129 15.65 43.31 -15.03
CA GLU A 129 15.22 44.68 -15.32
C GLU A 129 13.79 45.14 -14.99
N GLU A 130 13.66 45.89 -13.88
CA GLU A 130 13.40 47.35 -13.88
C GLU A 130 13.84 48.01 -12.56
#